data_AF-A0A2T3GNL6-F1
#
_entry.id   AF-A0A2T3GNL6-F1
#
_cell.length_a   1.000
_cell.length_b   1.000
_cell.length_c   1.000
_cell.angle_alpha   90.00
_cell.angle_beta   90.00
_cell.angle_gamma   90.00
#
_symmetry.space_group_name_H-M   'P 1'
#
loop_
_entity.id
_entity.type
_entity.pdbx_description
1 polymer ?
#
loop_
_entity_poly.entity_id
_entity_poly.type
_entity_poly.pdbx_seq_one_letter_code
_entity_poly.pdbx_strand_id
1 'polypeptide(L)'
;MADDSTRTELSNTVVNAALTAIAHAYVCRTALGLDYYDAVRGGAERAIESVIDDTKVSEKLNSLEEEMKNRPKFTKLKPSKDKCIEVLSNGKNDILIKLDKYQKYKY
;
A
#
# COMPACT_ATOMS: atom_id res chain seq x y z
N MET A 1 -0.61 3.21 -29.55
CA MET A 1 0.27 2.36 -28.73
C MET A 1 0.53 3.14 -27.46
N ALA A 2 -0.11 2.75 -26.36
CA ALA A 2 0.23 3.26 -25.05
C ALA A 2 1.73 2.99 -24.82
N ASP A 3 2.51 4.03 -24.52
CA ASP A 3 3.94 3.92 -24.29
C ASP A 3 4.17 3.01 -23.08
N ASP A 4 4.92 1.91 -23.26
CA ASP A 4 5.18 0.93 -22.20
C ASP A 4 5.79 1.58 -20.95
N SER A 5 6.46 2.72 -21.12
CA SER A 5 7.00 3.54 -20.05
C SER A 5 5.89 4.14 -19.18
N THR A 6 4.85 4.71 -19.77
CA THR A 6 3.72 5.31 -19.03
C THR A 6 2.92 4.24 -18.28
N ARG A 7 2.72 3.06 -18.88
CA ARG A 7 2.05 1.94 -18.19
C ARG A 7 2.84 1.48 -16.96
N THR A 8 4.17 1.42 -17.10
CA THR A 8 5.09 1.05 -16.02
C THR A 8 5.14 2.11 -14.92
N GLU A 9 5.10 3.39 -15.29
CA GLU A 9 5.03 4.49 -14.32
C GLU A 9 3.73 4.43 -13.52
N LEU A 10 2.59 4.26 -14.19
CA LEU A 10 1.28 4.15 -13.55
C LEU A 10 1.20 2.94 -12.61
N SER A 11 1.67 1.76 -13.03
CA SER A 11 1.72 0.59 -12.14
C SER A 11 2.60 0.85 -10.92
N ASN A 12 3.78 1.44 -11.09
CA ASN A 12 4.65 1.83 -9.97
C ASN A 12 3.97 2.82 -9.02
N THR A 13 3.14 3.74 -9.50
CA THR A 13 2.40 4.66 -8.62
C THR A 13 1.41 3.92 -7.72
N VAL A 14 0.67 2.95 -8.27
CA VAL A 14 -0.26 2.08 -7.51
C VAL A 14 0.50 1.27 -6.47
N VAL A 15 1.61 0.65 -6.88
CA VAL A 15 2.45 -0.16 -5.99
C VAL A 15 2.97 0.68 -4.82
N ASN A 16 3.52 1.87 -5.10
CA ASN A 16 4.06 2.74 -4.05
C ASN A 16 2.97 3.24 -3.08
N ALA A 17 1.77 3.54 -3.57
CA ALA A 17 0.63 3.91 -2.74
C ALA A 17 0.21 2.76 -1.80
N ALA A 18 0.11 1.55 -2.35
CA ALA A 18 -0.25 0.34 -1.62
C ALA A 18 0.77 0.02 -0.51
N LEU A 19 2.07 0.05 -0.83
CA LEU A 19 3.15 -0.17 0.15
C LEU A 19 3.15 0.91 1.24
N THR A 20 2.88 2.17 0.89
CA THR A 20 2.77 3.27 1.85
C THR A 20 1.58 3.07 2.80
N ALA A 21 0.44 2.62 2.29
CA ALA A 21 -0.73 2.32 3.11
C ALA A 21 -0.46 1.16 4.09
N ILE A 22 0.21 0.10 3.64
CA ILE A 22 0.65 -1.01 4.51
C ILE A 22 1.58 -0.50 5.61
N ALA A 23 2.53 0.37 5.26
CA ALA A 23 3.46 0.94 6.23
C ALA A 23 2.75 1.78 7.30
N HIS A 24 1.78 2.61 6.90
CA HIS A 24 0.95 3.34 7.85
C HIS A 24 0.10 2.42 8.72
N ALA A 25 -0.47 1.36 8.13
CA ALA A 25 -1.27 0.38 8.86
C ALA A 25 -0.43 -0.36 9.90
N TYR A 26 0.81 -0.70 9.56
CA TYR A 26 1.75 -1.34 10.49
C TYR A 26 2.04 -0.46 11.70
N VAL A 27 2.25 0.85 11.52
CA VAL A 27 2.41 1.79 12.63
C VAL A 27 1.14 1.87 13.48
N CYS A 28 -0.01 1.89 12.81
CA CYS A 28 -1.32 2.01 13.44
C CYS A 28 -1.85 0.74 14.09
N ARG A 29 -1.21 -0.42 13.87
CA ARG A 29 -1.65 -1.72 14.41
C ARG A 29 -1.80 -1.73 15.93
N THR A 30 -0.98 -0.95 16.63
CA THR A 30 -1.04 -0.85 18.11
C THR A 30 -2.25 -0.06 18.59
N ALA A 31 -2.75 0.88 17.78
CA ALA A 31 -3.90 1.72 18.11
C ALA A 31 -5.22 1.13 17.59
N LEU A 32 -5.22 0.56 16.38
CA LEU A 32 -6.42 0.07 15.69
C LEU A 32 -6.60 -1.46 15.75
N GLY A 33 -5.58 -2.20 16.17
CA GLY A 33 -5.59 -3.67 16.20
C GLY A 33 -5.00 -4.32 14.95
N LEU A 34 -4.71 -5.61 15.06
CA LEU A 34 -4.16 -6.42 13.96
C LEU A 34 -5.18 -6.65 12.85
N ASP A 35 -6.46 -6.84 13.19
CA ASP A 35 -7.52 -7.03 12.19
C ASP A 35 -7.60 -5.86 11.18
N TYR A 36 -7.39 -4.63 11.66
CA TYR A 36 -7.37 -3.45 10.80
C TYR A 36 -6.13 -3.44 9.90
N TYR A 37 -4.97 -3.85 10.42
CA TYR A 37 -3.76 -4.01 9.62
C TYR A 37 -3.96 -5.03 8.51
N ASP A 38 -4.51 -6.21 8.83
CA ASP A 38 -4.74 -7.29 7.87
C ASP A 38 -5.75 -6.87 6.79
N ALA A 39 -6.79 -6.12 7.15
CA ALA A 39 -7.74 -5.56 6.20
C ALA A 39 -7.09 -4.57 5.20
N VAL A 40 -6.24 -3.66 5.69
CA VAL A 40 -5.52 -2.72 4.82
C VAL A 40 -4.49 -3.46 3.95
N ARG A 41 -3.76 -4.42 4.53
CA ARG A 41 -2.81 -5.26 3.81
C ARG A 41 -3.49 -6.01 2.67
N GLY A 42 -4.58 -6.72 2.93
CA GLY A 42 -5.30 -7.48 1.91
C GLY A 42 -5.88 -6.59 0.80
N GLY A 43 -6.35 -5.38 1.13
CA GLY A 43 -6.80 -4.41 0.13
C GLY A 43 -5.66 -3.88 -0.75
N ALA A 44 -4.51 -3.58 -0.14
CA ALA A 44 -3.32 -3.10 -0.82
C ALA A 44 -2.70 -4.19 -1.72
N GLU A 45 -2.64 -5.43 -1.25
CA GLU A 45 -2.16 -6.59 -2.00
C GLU A 45 -2.95 -6.77 -3.31
N ARG A 46 -4.28 -6.78 -3.24
CA ARG A 46 -5.15 -6.86 -4.44
C ARG A 46 -4.94 -5.72 -5.43
N ALA A 47 -4.65 -4.51 -4.93
CA ALA A 47 -4.35 -3.37 -5.79
C ALA A 47 -3.01 -3.54 -6.53
N ILE A 48 -2.03 -4.16 -5.88
CA ILE A 48 -0.73 -4.48 -6.48
C ILE A 48 -0.91 -5.61 -7.52
N GLU A 49 -1.61 -6.69 -7.20
CA GLU A 49 -1.92 -7.81 -8.11
C GLU A 49 -2.66 -7.33 -9.38
N SER A 50 -3.44 -6.25 -9.27
CA SER A 50 -4.14 -5.66 -10.42
C SER A 50 -3.21 -5.01 -11.45
N VAL A 51 -1.94 -4.76 -11.09
CA VAL A 51 -0.99 -3.98 -11.93
C VAL A 51 0.35 -4.68 -12.19
N ILE A 52 0.70 -5.73 -11.43
CA ILE A 52 1.92 -6.54 -11.61
C ILE A 52 1.66 -8.03 -11.30
N ASP A 53 2.60 -8.91 -11.69
CA ASP A 53 2.52 -10.37 -11.45
C ASP A 53 2.58 -10.75 -9.94
N ASP A 54 1.79 -11.75 -9.55
CA ASP A 54 1.65 -12.27 -8.17
C ASP A 54 2.98 -12.60 -7.47
N THR A 55 3.95 -13.16 -8.20
CA THR A 55 5.28 -13.50 -7.65
C THR A 55 6.03 -12.26 -7.16
N LYS A 56 5.93 -11.15 -7.90
CA LYS A 56 6.55 -9.86 -7.54
C LYS A 56 5.82 -9.17 -6.39
N VAL A 57 4.54 -9.47 -6.19
CA VAL A 57 3.74 -8.97 -5.06
C VAL A 57 4.29 -9.54 -3.75
N SER A 58 4.42 -10.86 -3.68
CA SER A 58 4.93 -11.56 -2.50
C SER A 58 6.33 -11.06 -2.10
N GLU A 59 7.23 -10.89 -3.06
CA GLU A 59 8.58 -10.37 -2.82
C GLU A 59 8.56 -8.94 -2.25
N LYS A 60 7.75 -8.04 -2.82
CA LYS A 60 7.61 -6.65 -2.36
C LYS A 60 7.03 -6.57 -0.95
N LEU A 61 6.02 -7.38 -0.65
CA LEU A 61 5.40 -7.40 0.68
C LEU A 61 6.37 -7.92 1.73
N ASN A 62 7.06 -9.03 1.46
CA ASN A 62 8.06 -9.59 2.37
C ASN A 62 9.20 -8.61 2.63
N SER A 63 9.71 -7.95 1.57
CA SER A 63 10.77 -6.94 1.69
C SER A 63 10.32 -5.75 2.56
N LEU A 64 9.08 -5.28 2.37
CA LEU A 64 8.52 -4.21 3.19
C LEU A 64 8.37 -4.62 4.65
N GLU A 65 7.86 -5.82 4.94
CA GLU A 65 7.70 -6.31 6.30
C GLU A 65 9.04 -6.42 7.04
N GLU A 66 10.07 -6.94 6.38
CA GLU A 66 11.42 -6.98 6.92
C GLU A 66 11.98 -5.57 7.16
N GLU A 67 11.77 -4.63 6.24
CA GLU A 67 12.19 -3.24 6.43
C GLU A 67 11.50 -2.61 7.66
N MET A 68 10.18 -2.82 7.79
CA MET A 68 9.40 -2.24 8.89
C MET A 68 9.80 -2.82 10.25
N LYS A 69 10.12 -4.12 10.31
CA LYS A 69 10.63 -4.76 11.53
C LYS A 69 12.00 -4.21 11.93
N ASN A 70 12.89 -4.00 10.96
CA ASN A 70 14.27 -3.59 11.20
C ASN A 70 14.44 -2.09 11.44
N ARG A 71 13.45 -1.24 11.09
CA ARG A 71 13.53 0.21 11.26
C ARG A 71 12.78 0.69 12.53
N PRO A 72 13.48 1.30 13.51
CA PRO A 72 12.87 1.74 14.78
C PRO A 72 11.70 2.72 14.63
N LYS A 73 11.64 3.49 13.53
CA LYS A 73 10.56 4.45 13.28
C LYS A 73 9.18 3.77 13.22
N PHE A 74 9.09 2.55 12.70
CA PHE A 74 7.81 1.84 12.55
C PHE A 74 7.35 1.13 13.82
N THR A 75 8.26 0.89 14.77
CA THR A 75 7.98 0.20 16.04
C THR A 75 7.84 1.16 17.22
N LYS A 76 8.43 2.36 17.15
CA LYS A 76 8.37 3.38 18.21
C LYS A 76 7.23 4.38 18.06
N LEU A 77 6.75 4.62 16.83
CA LEU A 77 5.63 5.53 16.59
C LEU A 77 4.33 4.92 17.12
N LYS A 78 3.64 5.66 17.99
CA LYS A 78 2.31 5.32 18.51
C LYS A 78 1.34 6.47 18.27
N PRO A 79 0.91 6.68 17.02
CA PRO A 79 -0.09 7.71 16.70
C PRO A 79 -1.42 7.45 17.39
N SER A 80 -2.21 8.51 17.58
CA SER A 80 -3.59 8.39 18.08
C SER A 80 -4.48 7.65 17.07
N LYS A 81 -5.58 7.07 17.56
CA LYS A 81 -6.58 6.39 16.72
C LYS A 81 -7.11 7.30 15.62
N ASP A 82 -7.44 8.56 15.94
CA ASP A 82 -7.98 9.51 14.96
C ASP A 82 -7.00 9.78 13.81
N LYS A 83 -5.73 9.99 14.15
CA LYS A 83 -4.67 10.19 13.15
C LYS A 83 -4.48 8.95 12.27
N CYS A 84 -4.61 7.75 12.86
CA CYS A 84 -4.56 6.51 12.10
C CYS A 84 -5.73 6.37 11.11
N ILE A 85 -6.95 6.67 11.56
CA ILE A 85 -8.13 6.61 10.69
C ILE A 85 -7.99 7.60 9.54
N GLU A 86 -7.56 8.83 9.81
CA GLU A 86 -7.33 9.84 8.78
C GLU A 86 -6.29 9.39 7.74
N VAL A 87 -5.09 9.01 8.20
CA VAL A 87 -3.99 8.60 7.30
C VAL A 87 -4.36 7.37 6.47
N LEU A 88 -5.05 6.39 7.06
CA LEU A 88 -5.44 5.16 6.35
C LEU A 88 -6.59 5.41 5.37
N SER A 89 -7.52 6.29 5.70
CA SER A 89 -8.58 6.71 4.77
C SER A 89 -8.00 7.44 3.56
N ASN A 90 -7.05 8.34 3.80
CA ASN A 90 -6.34 9.04 2.74
C ASN A 90 -5.52 8.08 1.88
N GLY A 91 -4.82 7.12 2.50
CA GLY A 91 -4.08 6.08 1.78
C GLY A 91 -4.97 5.21 0.90
N LYS A 92 -6.14 4.80 1.41
CA LYS A 92 -7.15 4.06 0.62
C LYS A 92 -7.60 4.87 -0.60
N ASN A 93 -7.95 6.13 -0.42
CA ASN A 93 -8.41 6.99 -1.52
C ASN A 93 -7.31 7.19 -2.57
N ASP A 94 -6.06 7.37 -2.15
CA ASP A 94 -4.91 7.52 -3.04
C ASP A 94 -4.67 6.27 -3.90
N ILE A 95 -4.78 5.07 -3.30
CA ILE A 95 -4.71 3.80 -4.05
C ILE A 95 -5.82 3.74 -5.11
N LEU A 96 -7.06 4.03 -4.72
CA LEU A 96 -8.21 3.96 -5.65
C LEU A 96 -8.07 4.93 -6.82
N ILE A 97 -7.62 6.16 -6.58
CA ILE A 97 -7.39 7.16 -7.63
C ILE A 97 -6.30 6.71 -8.60
N LYS A 98 -5.19 6.16 -8.08
CA LYS A 98 -4.09 5.68 -8.92
C LYS A 98 -4.47 4.43 -9.70
N LEU A 99 -5.22 3.52 -9.08
CA LEU A 99 -5.72 2.31 -9.72
C LEU A 99 -6.72 2.64 -10.84
N ASP A 100 -7.64 3.58 -10.61
CA ASP A 100 -8.57 4.08 -11.65
C ASP A 100 -7.80 4.69 -12.84
N LYS A 101 -6.76 5.50 -12.57
CA LYS A 101 -5.90 6.04 -13.64
C LYS A 101 -5.20 4.94 -14.43
N TYR A 102 -4.63 3.95 -13.76
CA TYR A 102 -4.00 2.81 -14.44
C TYR A 102 -5.00 2.02 -15.29
N GLN A 103 -6.20 1.74 -14.75
CA GLN A 103 -7.24 1.01 -15.46
C GLN A 103 -7.74 1.78 -16.69
N LYS A 104 -7.95 3.09 -16.58
CA LYS A 104 -8.31 3.96 -17.73
C LYS A 104 -7.23 4.03 -18.81
N TYR A 105 -5.97 3.80 -18.45
CA TYR A 105 -4.86 3.76 -19.41
C TYR A 105 -4.68 2.39 -20.07
N LYS A 106 -5.15 1.32 -19.41
CA LYS A 106 -5.10 -0.06 -19.91
C LYS A 106 -6.08 -0.32 -21.06
N TYR A 107 -7.20 0.42 -21.10
CA TYR A 107 -8.25 0.34 -22.13
C TYR A 107 -8.17 1.53 -23.09
#